data_AF-A0A497JN86-F1
#
_entry.id   AF-A0A497JN86-F1
#
_cell.length_a   1.000
_cell.length_b   1.000
_cell.length_c   1.000
_cell.angle_alpha   90.00
_cell.angle_beta   90.00
_cell.angle_gamma   90.00
#
_symmetry.space_group_name_H-M   'P 1'
#
loop_
_entity.id
_entity.type
_entity.pdbx_description
1 polymer ?
#
loop_
_entity_poly.entity_id
_entity_poly.type
_entity_poly.pdbx_seq_one_letter_code
_entity_poly.pdbx_strand_id
1 'polypeptide(L)'
;MYVAMSGTELEDAVAEAFRKKGYIVFVRKNHCDVLAVKPDMTLAYLIECKDYALSRKQQFLAVRELHRNYTHALELLIKHRLFPDKILKVLVAKGFAYRSRGILQYTPKAFIKHVTS
;
A
#
# COMPACT_ATOMS: atom_id res chain seq x y z
N MET A 1 -12.00 -22.31 -5.14
CA MET A 1 -12.33 -21.23 -6.10
C MET A 1 -11.58 -19.98 -5.68
N TYR A 2 -10.68 -19.46 -6.51
CA TYR A 2 -10.12 -18.12 -6.31
C TYR A 2 -11.14 -17.13 -6.85
N VAL A 3 -11.87 -16.44 -5.97
CA VAL A 3 -12.66 -15.27 -6.38
C VAL A 3 -11.67 -14.22 -6.86
N ALA A 4 -11.77 -13.81 -8.11
CA ALA A 4 -10.98 -12.72 -8.64
C ALA A 4 -11.44 -11.43 -7.96
N MET A 5 -10.71 -10.98 -6.94
CA MET A 5 -10.95 -9.67 -6.32
C MET A 5 -10.63 -8.58 -7.34
N SER A 6 -11.52 -7.60 -7.44
CA SER A 6 -11.30 -6.34 -8.13
C SER A 6 -10.27 -5.46 -7.40
N GLY A 7 -9.72 -4.45 -8.08
CA GLY A 7 -8.82 -3.46 -7.48
C GLY A 7 -9.38 -2.84 -6.19
N THR A 8 -10.62 -2.36 -6.21
CA THR A 8 -11.29 -1.77 -5.05
C THR A 8 -11.42 -2.76 -3.88
N GLU A 9 -11.79 -4.02 -4.15
CA GLU A 9 -11.91 -5.03 -3.09
C GLU A 9 -10.54 -5.36 -2.46
N LEU A 10 -9.46 -5.34 -3.27
CA LEU A 10 -8.11 -5.52 -2.76
C LEU A 10 -7.71 -4.37 -1.84
N GLU A 11 -7.97 -3.12 -2.24
CA GLU A 11 -7.71 -1.94 -1.42
C GLU A 11 -8.47 -1.99 -0.08
N ASP A 12 -9.76 -2.32 -0.14
CA ASP A 12 -10.61 -2.42 1.05
C ASP A 12 -10.16 -3.55 1.98
N ALA A 13 -9.76 -4.71 1.44
CA ALA A 13 -9.24 -5.82 2.24
C ALA A 13 -7.90 -5.47 2.93
N VAL A 14 -7.01 -4.77 2.22
CA VAL A 14 -5.74 -4.28 2.79
C VAL A 14 -6.01 -3.26 3.90
N ALA A 15 -6.88 -2.30 3.63
CA ALA A 15 -7.26 -1.29 4.61
C ALA A 15 -7.86 -1.92 5.88
N GLU A 16 -8.75 -2.91 5.70
CA GLU A 16 -9.39 -3.60 6.81
C GLU A 16 -8.39 -4.41 7.65
N ALA A 17 -7.40 -5.03 7.02
CA ALA A 17 -6.33 -5.71 7.75
C ALA A 17 -5.57 -4.75 8.69
N PHE A 18 -5.28 -3.53 8.23
CA PHE A 18 -4.64 -2.51 9.05
C PHE A 18 -5.57 -1.96 10.14
N ARG A 19 -6.85 -1.69 9.83
CA ARG A 19 -7.83 -1.22 10.83
C ARG A 19 -7.97 -2.20 12.00
N LYS A 20 -8.02 -3.51 11.70
CA LYS A 20 -8.05 -4.58 12.73
C LYS A 20 -6.82 -4.60 13.64
N LYS A 21 -5.70 -4.04 13.19
CA LYS A 21 -4.47 -3.87 13.99
C LYS A 21 -4.36 -2.49 14.65
N GLY A 22 -5.42 -1.68 14.59
CA GLY A 22 -5.48 -0.37 15.25
C GLY A 22 -4.74 0.74 14.50
N TYR A 23 -4.38 0.55 13.23
CA TYR A 23 -3.76 1.62 12.44
C TYR A 23 -4.77 2.71 12.10
N ILE A 24 -4.28 3.94 11.94
CA ILE A 24 -5.03 5.04 11.32
C ILE A 24 -4.94 4.85 9.80
N VAL A 25 -6.07 4.65 9.13
CA VAL A 25 -6.10 4.24 7.72
C VAL A 25 -6.86 5.23 6.85
N PHE A 26 -6.20 5.68 5.77
CA PHE A 26 -6.79 6.42 4.68
C PHE A 26 -6.87 5.51 3.44
N VAL A 27 -8.01 5.50 2.77
CA VAL A 27 -8.26 4.66 1.59
C VAL A 27 -8.75 5.53 0.45
N ARG A 28 -8.12 5.41 -0.73
CA ARG A 28 -8.45 6.19 -1.94
C ARG A 28 -8.50 7.69 -1.64
N LYS A 29 -7.49 8.19 -0.94
CA LYS A 29 -7.35 9.61 -0.57
C LYS A 29 -6.04 10.18 -1.08
N ASN A 30 -6.11 11.37 -1.66
CA ASN A 30 -4.97 12.09 -2.21
C ASN A 30 -4.07 11.19 -3.07
N HIS A 31 -4.66 10.55 -4.08
CA HIS A 31 -3.97 9.63 -5.02
C HIS A 31 -3.35 8.36 -4.39
N CYS A 32 -3.55 8.11 -3.11
CA CYS A 32 -3.08 6.91 -2.44
C CYS A 32 -4.20 5.87 -2.39
N ASP A 33 -3.92 4.65 -2.84
CA ASP A 33 -4.83 3.52 -2.67
C ASP A 33 -5.06 3.25 -1.19
N VAL A 34 -3.98 3.02 -0.42
CA VAL A 34 -4.03 2.93 1.04
C VAL A 34 -2.81 3.62 1.68
N LEU A 35 -3.06 4.45 2.67
CA LEU A 35 -2.05 4.96 3.61
C LEU A 35 -2.44 4.52 5.03
N ALA A 36 -1.59 3.70 5.66
CA ALA A 36 -1.83 3.19 7.01
C ALA A 36 -0.72 3.67 7.95
N VAL A 37 -1.08 4.35 9.03
CA VAL A 37 -0.15 4.92 10.01
C VAL A 37 -0.30 4.20 11.34
N LYS A 38 0.81 3.73 11.90
CA LYS A 38 0.81 3.11 13.22
C LYS A 38 0.58 4.19 14.29
N PRO A 39 -0.26 3.96 15.32
CA PRO A 39 -0.60 5.01 16.29
C PRO A 39 0.57 5.57 17.10
N ASP A 40 1.63 4.78 17.29
CA ASP A 40 2.86 5.21 17.97
C ASP A 40 3.80 6.03 17.07
N MET A 41 3.38 6.32 15.83
CA MET A 41 4.15 7.05 14.81
C MET A 41 5.49 6.43 14.42
N THR A 42 5.80 5.21 14.86
CA THR A 42 7.08 4.58 14.48
C THR A 42 7.14 4.20 13.00
N LEU A 43 5.98 4.05 12.35
CA LEU A 43 5.89 3.58 10.97
C LEU A 43 4.58 3.97 10.29
N ALA A 44 4.66 4.26 9.00
CA ALA A 44 3.54 4.26 8.08
C ALA A 44 3.82 3.39 6.84
N TYR A 45 2.75 2.93 6.21
CA TYR A 45 2.76 2.19 4.97
C TYR A 45 2.02 2.99 3.90
N LEU A 46 2.70 3.31 2.81
CA LEU A 46 2.09 3.80 1.58
C LEU A 46 1.99 2.64 0.61
N ILE A 47 0.76 2.21 0.33
CA ILE A 47 0.48 1.01 -0.45
C ILE A 47 -0.21 1.38 -1.75
N GLU A 48 0.24 0.75 -2.82
CA GLU A 48 -0.37 0.77 -4.14
C GLU A 48 -0.76 -0.67 -4.54
N CYS A 49 -2.02 -0.86 -4.90
CA CYS A 49 -2.66 -2.15 -5.14
C CYS A 49 -2.91 -2.36 -6.64
N LYS A 50 -2.61 -3.56 -7.13
CA LYS A 50 -2.94 -4.01 -8.50
C LYS A 50 -3.54 -5.41 -8.41
N ASP A 51 -4.74 -5.59 -8.93
CA ASP A 51 -5.46 -6.87 -8.91
C ASP A 51 -5.02 -7.84 -10.03
N TYR A 52 -3.92 -7.55 -10.72
CA TYR A 52 -3.32 -8.38 -11.75
C TYR A 52 -1.82 -8.58 -11.54
N ALA A 53 -1.22 -9.51 -12.28
CA ALA A 53 0.23 -9.70 -12.30
C ALA A 53 0.89 -8.64 -13.17
N LEU A 54 1.96 -8.02 -12.68
CA LEU A 54 2.60 -6.91 -13.36
C LEU A 54 3.65 -7.41 -14.35
N SER A 55 3.46 -7.10 -15.63
CA SER A 55 4.54 -7.13 -16.61
C SER A 55 5.63 -6.10 -16.25
N ARG A 56 6.81 -6.21 -16.86
CA ARG A 56 7.93 -5.29 -16.61
C ARG A 56 7.56 -3.82 -16.83
N LYS A 57 6.83 -3.51 -17.90
CA LYS A 57 6.37 -2.13 -18.20
C LYS A 57 5.37 -1.64 -17.17
N GLN A 58 4.38 -2.46 -16.81
CA GLN A 58 3.37 -2.10 -15.80
C GLN A 58 4.00 -1.89 -14.42
N GLN A 59 4.94 -2.77 -14.02
CA GLN A 59 5.63 -2.63 -12.75
C GLN A 59 6.48 -1.36 -12.70
N PHE A 60 7.18 -1.01 -13.79
CA PHE A 60 7.91 0.25 -13.87
C PHE A 60 7.00 1.47 -13.67
N LEU A 61 5.82 1.47 -14.32
CA LEU A 61 4.84 2.54 -14.17
C LEU A 61 4.27 2.61 -12.74
N ALA A 62 3.94 1.46 -12.14
CA ALA A 62 3.43 1.40 -10.77
C ALA A 62 4.46 1.90 -9.74
N VAL A 63 5.75 1.60 -9.91
CA VAL A 63 6.81 2.14 -9.04
C VAL A 63 6.91 3.67 -9.19
N ARG A 64 6.82 4.19 -10.42
CA ARG A 64 6.85 5.64 -10.67
C ARG A 64 5.63 6.35 -10.11
N GLU A 65 4.46 5.72 -10.16
CA GLU A 65 3.23 6.20 -9.55
C GLU A 65 3.36 6.23 -8.02
N LEU A 66 3.78 5.13 -7.39
CA LEU A 66 4.02 5.06 -5.95
C LEU A 66 5.04 6.11 -5.45
N HIS A 67 6.05 6.45 -6.27
CA HIS A 67 6.97 7.54 -5.97
C HIS A 67 6.33 8.94 -6.04
N ARG A 68 5.40 9.17 -6.98
CA ARG A 68 4.65 10.43 -7.07
C ARG A 68 3.64 10.55 -5.93
N ASN A 69 2.95 9.46 -5.64
CA ASN A 69 1.96 9.37 -4.56
C ASN A 69 2.60 9.58 -3.17
N TYR A 70 3.91 9.39 -3.03
CA TYR A 70 4.64 9.72 -1.81
C TYR A 70 4.48 11.17 -1.38
N THR A 71 4.61 12.13 -2.31
CA THR A 71 4.43 13.55 -1.99
C THR A 71 3.00 13.82 -1.51
N HIS A 72 2.00 13.22 -2.17
CA HIS A 72 0.61 13.35 -1.77
C HIS A 72 0.31 12.69 -0.41
N ALA A 73 0.97 11.58 -0.09
CA ALA A 73 0.89 10.98 1.23
C ALA A 73 1.44 11.92 2.31
N LEU A 74 2.56 12.62 2.05
CA LEU A 74 3.12 13.60 2.99
C LEU A 74 2.15 14.75 3.26
N GLU A 75 1.52 15.29 2.21
CA GLU A 75 0.49 16.34 2.35
C GLU A 75 -0.67 15.87 3.25
N LEU A 76 -1.12 14.63 3.06
CA LEU A 76 -2.19 14.05 3.87
C LEU A 76 -1.76 13.88 5.34
N LEU A 77 -0.54 13.41 5.59
CA LEU A 77 0.03 13.27 6.92
C LEU A 77 0.10 14.63 7.65
N ILE A 78 0.64 15.66 6.97
CA ILE A 78 0.74 17.02 7.51
C ILE A 78 -0.65 17.58 7.85
N LYS A 79 -1.61 17.44 6.94
CA LYS A 79 -2.99 17.91 7.14
C LYS A 79 -3.63 17.30 8.39
N HIS A 80 -3.30 16.04 8.70
CA HIS A 80 -3.82 15.32 9.86
C HIS A 80 -2.89 15.35 11.09
N ARG A 81 -1.78 16.12 11.04
CA ARG A 81 -0.76 16.22 12.11
C ARG A 81 -0.18 14.85 12.51
N LEU A 82 0.05 13.99 11.53
CA LEU A 82 0.68 12.68 11.70
C LEU A 82 2.13 12.75 11.25
N PHE A 83 3.07 12.28 12.08
CA PHE A 83 4.50 12.44 11.84
C PHE A 83 5.23 11.09 11.99
N PRO A 84 5.01 10.13 11.07
CA PRO A 84 5.66 8.85 11.19
C PRO A 84 7.18 8.94 10.97
N ASP A 85 7.96 8.25 11.80
CA ASP A 85 9.44 8.23 11.71
C ASP A 85 9.93 7.64 10.37
N LYS A 86 9.15 6.70 9.82
CA LYS A 86 9.46 6.00 8.58
C LYS A 86 8.20 5.72 7.78
N ILE A 87 8.32 5.83 6.46
CA ILE A 87 7.26 5.46 5.53
C ILE A 87 7.77 4.35 4.60
N LEU A 88 7.13 3.18 4.65
CA LEU A 88 7.41 2.06 3.75
C LEU A 88 6.55 2.17 2.51
N LYS A 89 7.20 2.08 1.35
CA LYS A 89 6.51 2.03 0.05
C LYS A 89 6.27 0.58 -0.32
N VAL A 90 5.01 0.22 -0.59
CA VAL A 90 4.59 -1.14 -0.83
C VAL A 90 3.81 -1.25 -2.13
N LEU A 91 4.17 -2.23 -2.97
CA LEU A 91 3.34 -2.70 -4.07
C LEU A 91 2.70 -4.04 -3.71
N VAL A 92 1.39 -4.12 -3.86
CA VAL A 92 0.62 -5.36 -3.71
C VAL A 92 0.06 -5.76 -5.07
N ALA A 93 0.49 -6.91 -5.60
CA ALA A 93 0.06 -7.40 -6.91
C ALA A 93 0.02 -8.92 -6.99
N LYS A 94 -0.75 -9.49 -7.94
CA LYS A 94 -0.81 -10.96 -8.10
C LYS A 94 0.54 -11.59 -8.51
N GLY A 95 1.45 -10.79 -9.06
CA GLY A 95 2.79 -11.21 -9.44
C GLY A 95 3.65 -10.02 -9.90
N PHE A 96 4.96 -10.22 -9.94
CA PHE A 96 5.93 -9.18 -10.29
C PHE A 96 6.95 -9.73 -11.29
N ALA A 97 7.32 -8.92 -12.27
CA ALA A 97 8.31 -9.27 -13.27
C ALA A 97 9.76 -9.15 -12.75
N TYR A 98 9.99 -8.31 -11.72
CA TYR A 98 11.32 -8.13 -11.13
C TYR A 98 11.24 -7.66 -9.67
N ARG A 99 12.38 -7.63 -8.97
CA ARG A 99 12.49 -7.02 -7.63
C ARG A 99 12.91 -5.56 -7.74
N SER A 100 12.03 -4.65 -7.35
CA SER A 100 12.27 -3.21 -7.31
C SER A 100 13.08 -2.83 -6.07
N ARG A 101 14.17 -2.07 -6.22
CA ARG A 101 14.94 -1.57 -5.07
C ARG A 101 14.13 -0.53 -4.29
N GLY A 102 14.11 -0.64 -2.96
CA GLY A 102 13.45 0.34 -2.07
C GLY A 102 11.92 0.26 -2.03
N ILE A 103 11.31 -0.71 -2.72
CA ILE A 103 9.87 -0.97 -2.70
C ILE A 103 9.64 -2.39 -2.18
N LEU A 104 8.81 -2.52 -1.14
CA LEU A 104 8.38 -3.84 -0.69
C LEU A 104 7.32 -4.37 -1.65
N GLN A 105 7.40 -5.66 -1.98
CA GLN A 105 6.52 -6.28 -2.96
C GLN A 105 5.90 -7.53 -2.36
N TYR A 106 4.58 -7.59 -2.37
CA TYR A 106 3.83 -8.71 -1.81
C TYR A 106 2.71 -9.15 -2.73
N THR A 107 2.40 -10.45 -2.72
CA THR A 107 1.09 -10.90 -3.19
C THR A 107 0.02 -10.49 -2.17
N PRO A 108 -1.26 -10.33 -2.56
CA PRO A 108 -2.33 -9.99 -1.63
C PRO A 108 -2.36 -10.88 -0.39
N LYS A 109 -2.29 -12.20 -0.58
CA LYS A 109 -2.27 -13.18 0.51
C LYS A 109 -1.07 -12.98 1.44
N ALA A 110 0.13 -12.79 0.88
CA ALA A 110 1.33 -12.58 1.66
C ALA A 110 1.28 -11.27 2.45
N PHE A 111 0.74 -10.20 1.85
CA PHE A 111 0.64 -8.90 2.51
C PHE A 111 -0.35 -8.91 3.66
N ILE A 112 -1.56 -9.47 3.45
CA ILE A 112 -2.55 -9.59 4.53
C ILE A 112 -1.96 -10.40 5.69
N LYS A 113 -1.26 -11.51 5.41
CA LYS A 113 -0.58 -12.29 6.45
C LYS A 113 0.50 -11.46 7.17
N HIS A 114 1.29 -10.68 6.44
CA HIS A 114 2.31 -9.80 7.02
C HIS A 114 1.71 -8.77 7.99
N VAL A 115 0.59 -8.14 7.61
CA VAL A 115 -0.10 -7.14 8.45
C VAL A 115 -0.78 -7.80 9.66
N THR A 116 -1.34 -8.99 9.48
CA THR A 116 -2.17 -9.66 10.50
C THR A 116 -1.39 -10.53 11.49
N SER A 117 -0.12 -10.81 11.22
CA SER A 117 0.78 -11.46 12.20
C SER A 117 1.05 -10.48 13.36
#